data_AF-A0A2K2TR57-F1
#
_entry.id   AF-A0A2K2TR57-F1
#
_cell.length_a   1.000
_cell.length_b   1.000
_cell.length_c   1.000
_cell.angle_alpha   90.00
_cell.angle_beta   90.00
_cell.angle_gamma   90.00
#
_symmetry.space_group_name_H-M   'P 1'
#
loop_
_entity.id
_entity.type
_entity.pdbx_description
1 polymer ?
#
loop_
_entity_poly.entity_id
_entity_poly.type
_entity_poly.pdbx_seq_one_letter_code
_entity_poly.pdbx_strand_id
1 'polypeptide(L)' 'MRRILSACLLQTIKFDAANDANPQQEYSIYCERMKKNNTSFSIEETTTEPDGSLIIKIKKQYNSYKTDGYMP' A
#
# COMPACT_ATOMS: atom_id res chain seq x y z
N MET A 1 -11.23 -29.74 -2.00
CA MET A 1 -10.63 -28.72 -2.90
C MET A 1 -11.22 -27.36 -2.55
N ARG A 2 -10.45 -26.26 -2.64
CA ARG A 2 -10.93 -24.89 -2.39
C ARG A 2 -10.56 -24.00 -3.57
N ARG A 3 -11.42 -23.04 -3.91
CA ARG A 3 -11.21 -22.03 -4.96
C ARG A 3 -11.37 -20.65 -4.34
N ILE A 4 -10.43 -19.76 -4.62
CA ILE A 4 -10.51 -18.35 -4.20
C ILE A 4 -11.32 -17.59 -5.24
N LEU A 5 -12.33 -16.85 -4.79
CA LEU A 5 -13.19 -16.02 -5.65
C LEU A 5 -12.67 -14.58 -5.74
N SER A 6 -12.33 -14.00 -4.59
CA SER A 6 -11.77 -12.65 -4.44
C SER A 6 -10.76 -12.64 -3.30
N ALA A 7 -9.73 -11.80 -3.40
CA ALA A 7 -8.72 -11.63 -2.36
C ALA A 7 -8.10 -10.22 -2.41
N CYS A 8 -7.73 -9.73 -1.24
CA CYS A 8 -6.99 -8.50 -1.04
C CYS A 8 -5.90 -8.74 0.01
N LEU A 9 -4.76 -8.07 -0.15
CA LEU A 9 -3.69 -8.06 0.84
C LEU A 9 -3.73 -6.75 1.63
N LEU A 10 -3.82 -6.85 2.95
CA LEU A 10 -3.59 -5.73 3.86
C LEU A 10 -2.11 -5.66 4.21
N GLN A 11 -1.51 -4.48 4.09
CA GLN A 11 -0.12 -4.24 4.47
C GLN A 11 -0.01 -2.98 5.32
N THR A 12 0.90 -3.02 6.29
CA THR A 12 1.41 -1.83 6.98
C THR A 12 2.84 -1.62 6.52
N ILE A 13 3.15 -0.42 6.03
CA ILE A 13 4.45 -0.10 5.43
C ILE A 13 4.99 1.14 6.11
N LYS A 14 6.22 1.05 6.62
CA LYS A 14 6.97 2.19 7.15
C LYS A 14 7.94 2.68 6.07
N PHE A 15 7.94 3.99 5.84
CA PHE A 15 8.94 4.72 5.09
C PHE A 15 9.80 5.48 6.09
N ASP A 16 11.05 5.07 6.24
CA ASP A 16 11.99 5.68 7.18
C ASP A 16 12.44 7.07 6.71
N ALA A 17 12.65 7.95 7.68
CA ALA A 17 13.28 9.27 7.47
C ALA A 17 14.81 9.26 7.73
N ALA A 18 15.39 8.08 7.92
CA ALA A 18 16.83 7.95 8.18
C ALA A 18 17.68 8.28 6.93
N ASN A 19 18.92 8.71 7.15
CA ASN A 19 19.92 8.96 6.09
C ASN A 19 19.46 9.95 5.00
N ASP A 20 18.89 11.10 5.38
CA ASP A 20 18.37 12.14 4.45
C ASP A 20 17.25 11.63 3.51
N ALA A 21 16.66 10.47 3.80
CA ALA A 21 15.53 9.97 3.03
C ALA A 21 14.29 10.86 3.27
N ASN A 22 13.61 11.22 2.18
CA ASN A 22 12.33 11.93 2.26
C ASN A 22 11.18 10.90 2.14
N PRO A 23 10.56 10.48 3.26
CA PRO A 23 9.55 9.42 3.25
C PRO A 23 8.31 9.81 2.43
N GLN A 24 8.02 11.11 2.30
CA GLN A 24 6.94 11.62 1.45
C GLN A 24 7.22 11.33 -0.04
N GLN A 25 8.47 11.49 -0.46
CA GLN A 25 8.90 11.24 -1.84
C GLN A 25 8.87 9.74 -2.16
N GLU A 26 9.40 8.91 -1.26
CA GLU A 26 9.37 7.44 -1.40
C GLU A 26 7.93 6.92 -1.46
N TYR A 27 7.03 7.46 -0.63
CA TYR A 27 5.60 7.16 -0.69
C TYR A 27 4.97 7.54 -2.05
N SER A 28 5.33 8.70 -2.61
CA SER A 28 4.85 9.11 -3.94
C SER A 28 5.33 8.13 -5.02
N ILE A 29 6.63 7.79 -5.02
CA ILE A 29 7.22 6.83 -5.96
C ILE A 29 6.54 5.46 -5.84
N TYR A 30 6.26 5.02 -4.61
CA TYR A 30 5.53 3.78 -4.36
C TYR A 30 4.13 3.79 -4.99
N CYS A 31 3.36 4.86 -4.78
CA CYS A 31 2.03 5.01 -5.36
C CYS A 31 2.06 5.06 -6.90
N GLU A 32 3.04 5.76 -7.48
CA GLU A 32 3.23 5.82 -8.94
C GLU A 32 3.56 4.45 -9.53
N ARG A 33 4.44 3.68 -8.87
CA ARG A 33 4.74 2.30 -9.30
C ARG A 33 3.49 1.42 -9.30
N MET A 34 2.64 1.53 -8.27
CA MET A 34 1.40 0.77 -8.22
C MET A 34 0.43 1.15 -9.35
N LYS A 35 0.27 2.46 -9.61
CA LYS A 35 -0.55 2.96 -10.72
C LYS A 35 -0.01 2.47 -12.07
N LYS A 36 1.30 2.55 -12.29
CA LYS A 36 1.96 2.08 -13.51
C LYS A 36 1.76 0.58 -13.74
N ASN A 37 1.78 -0.20 -12.67
CA ASN A 37 1.54 -1.65 -12.74
C ASN A 37 0.04 -2.02 -12.80
N ASN A 38 -0.86 -1.03 -12.87
CA ASN A 38 -2.32 -1.24 -12.83
C ASN A 38 -2.76 -2.11 -11.63
N THR A 39 -2.03 -2.03 -10.52
CA THR A 39 -2.40 -2.73 -9.29
C THR A 39 -3.51 -1.92 -8.61
N SER A 40 -4.66 -2.54 -8.33
CA SER A 40 -5.71 -1.87 -7.54
C SER A 40 -5.26 -1.75 -6.08
N PHE A 41 -5.33 -0.56 -5.51
CA PHE A 41 -5.01 -0.33 -4.11
C PHE A 41 -5.83 0.81 -3.52
N SER A 42 -5.97 0.80 -2.20
CA SER A 42 -6.65 1.82 -1.41
C SER A 42 -5.89 2.06 -0.12
N ILE A 43 -5.59 3.32 0.17
CA ILE A 43 -4.92 3.74 1.39
C ILE A 43 -5.98 3.87 2.48
N GLU A 44 -5.83 3.11 3.55
CA GLU A 44 -6.75 3.15 4.70
C GLU A 44 -6.31 4.15 5.75
N GLU A 45 -5.00 4.26 5.99
CA GLU A 45 -4.45 5.14 7.00
C GLU A 45 -3.08 5.65 6.57
N THR A 46 -2.75 6.87 6.96
CA THR A 46 -1.43 7.47 6.79
C THR A 46 -1.10 8.26 8.04
N THR A 47 0.00 7.91 8.68
CA THR A 47 0.42 8.44 9.98
C THR A 47 1.89 8.83 9.90
N THR A 48 2.21 10.06 10.25
CA THR A 48 3.59 10.52 10.40
C THR A 48 4.02 10.32 11.86
N GLU A 49 5.12 9.62 12.07
CA GLU A 49 5.70 9.40 13.39
C GLU A 49 6.55 10.60 13.84
N PRO A 50 6.80 10.77 15.15
CA PRO A 50 7.59 11.90 15.67
C PRO A 50 9.04 11.95 15.18
N ASP A 51 9.60 10.81 14.76
CA ASP A 51 10.93 10.71 14.13
C ASP A 51 10.94 11.13 12.65
N GLY A 52 9.79 11.52 12.11
CA GLY A 52 9.62 11.93 10.71
C GLY A 52 9.30 10.78 9.75
N SER A 53 9.31 9.53 10.23
CA SER A 53 8.91 8.36 9.43
C SER A 53 7.43 8.42 9.05
N LEU A 54 7.07 7.82 7.91
CA LEU A 54 5.69 7.73 7.43
C LEU A 54 5.22 6.28 7.47
N ILE A 55 4.16 5.99 8.22
CA ILE A 55 3.50 4.68 8.24
C ILE A 55 2.20 4.78 7.44
N ILE A 56 2.02 3.87 6.49
CA ILE A 56 0.74 3.71 5.77
C ILE A 56 0.14 2.34 6.04
N LYS A 57 -1.19 2.29 6.13
CA LYS A 57 -1.96 1.04 6.02
C LYS A 57 -2.66 1.04 4.67
N ILE A 58 -2.46 -0.03 3.92
CA ILE A 58 -2.94 -0.15 2.54
C ILE A 58 -3.62 -1.49 2.34
N LYS A 59 -4.78 -1.44 1.67
CA LYS A 59 -5.37 -2.59 0.98
C LYS A 59 -4.84 -2.60 -0.44
N LYS A 60 -4.32 -3.73 -0.91
CA LYS A 60 -3.89 -3.88 -2.32
C LYS A 60 -4.38 -5.19 -2.94
N GLN A 61 -4.48 -5.22 -4.26
CA GLN A 61 -4.75 -6.43 -5.00
C GLN A 61 -3.72 -7.50 -4.66
N TYR A 62 -4.20 -8.71 -4.36
CA TYR A 62 -3.33 -9.85 -4.13
C TYR A 62 -3.19 -10.65 -5.42
N ASN A 63 -1.99 -10.69 -5.99
CA ASN A 63 -1.72 -11.30 -7.30
C ASN A 63 -2.69 -10.78 -8.36
N SER A 64 -3.37 -11.67 -9.08
CA SER A 64 -4.36 -11.34 -10.10
C SER A 64 -5.80 -11.63 -9.64
N TYR A 65 -6.03 -11.78 -8.33
CA TYR A 65 -7.37 -12.04 -7.83
C TYR A 65 -8.25 -10.79 -7.95
N LYS A 66 -9.56 -11.02 -8.10
CA LYS A 66 -10.56 -9.94 -8.00
C LYS A 66 -10.58 -9.38 -6.59
N THR A 67 -10.91 -8.09 -6.47
CA THR A 67 -10.98 -7.37 -5.19
C THR A 67 -12.43 -7.10 -4.74
N ASP A 68 -13.42 -7.65 -5.46
CA ASP A 68 -14.85 -7.55 -5.12
C ASP A 68 -15.11 -7.84 -3.64
N GLY A 69 -15.79 -6.90 -2.97
CA GLY A 69 -16.14 -6.98 -1.55
C GLY A 69 -15.04 -6.57 -0.57
N TYR A 70 -13.82 -6.30 -1.03
CA TYR A 70 -12.70 -5.86 -0.17
C TYR A 70 -12.31 -4.39 -0.37
N MET A 71 -12.57 -3.85 -1.56
CA MET A 71 -12.27 -2.47 -1.94
C MET A 71 -13.52 -1.84 -2.56
N PRO A 72 -13.75 -0.53 -2.33
CA PRO A 72 -14.82 0.22 -2.98
C PRO A 72 -14.58 0.36 -4.49
#